data_AF-A0A7J0BUF9-F1
#
_entry.id   AF-A0A7J0BUF9-F1
#
_cell.length_a   1.000
_cell.length_b   1.000
_cell.length_c   1.000
_cell.angle_alpha   90.00
_cell.angle_beta   90.00
_cell.angle_gamma   90.00
#
_symmetry.space_group_name_H-M   'P 1'
#
loop_
_entity.id
_entity.type
_entity.pdbx_description
1 polymer ?
#
loop_
_entity_poly.entity_id
_entity_poly.type
_entity_poly.pdbx_seq_one_letter_code
_entity_poly.pdbx_strand_id
1 'polypeptide(L)'
;MPSRADRVPCQRLSAAECFRWRFPWLFRVGIPLPAVLSGLLSVRISVRISVRISVLLPVLLPVLLSVVLSGLLNGLSVLPAGAETTAPVAGHSPLDSTSGNPSNPNNASNEGRDNIGETPRTAPDRSPDQHAAPHAPDSAAPAQGASPVSIIDDTGRTITLPAPARRIIALYGGFNEILIHMGLHDRIIARTKADTHPPFLAALPSIGTHMRPNAELVAGLAPDCILQLGGRRQATEMQQILERLGFPVAFFQPATFGELFHVIERLGVLTGSPDRADALVSHMQGRLDAVTQALAHVPATAPTVFFEVRYPNLLGAGAESIVNDIILHAGGTNVLTMGPKLIRLNEEELVRLNPEAYLVQVGPMNPSPVPPAQRDHFRTLRAVTAGRVLTVDEQVYSRPGPRTVLAVEELARFLHPHAFDNTTASARIAGQEGE
;
A
#
# COMPACT_ATOMS: atom_id res chain seq x y z
N MET A 1 21.27 22.39 37.66
CA MET A 1 20.62 21.24 38.32
C MET A 1 19.62 21.75 39.37
N PRO A 2 18.34 21.36 39.32
CA PRO A 2 17.42 21.40 40.47
C PRO A 2 17.45 20.08 41.25
N SER A 3 16.91 20.09 42.47
CA SER A 3 17.14 19.08 43.51
C SER A 3 16.31 17.79 43.39
N ARG A 4 16.84 16.73 43.99
CA ARG A 4 16.37 15.34 43.95
C ARG A 4 15.32 15.07 45.04
N ALA A 5 14.21 15.79 45.04
CA ALA A 5 13.08 15.57 45.95
C ALA A 5 11.75 15.95 45.29
N ASP A 6 11.16 14.99 44.56
CA ASP A 6 9.71 14.80 44.35
C ASP A 6 9.50 13.75 43.24
N ARG A 7 9.48 12.47 43.65
CA ARG A 7 9.03 11.36 42.81
C ARG A 7 7.97 10.58 43.59
N VAL A 8 6.71 10.90 43.34
CA VAL A 8 5.58 10.08 43.81
C VAL A 8 5.45 8.85 42.89
N PRO A 9 5.29 7.62 43.42
CA PRO A 9 5.13 6.43 42.58
C PRO A 9 3.83 6.47 41.77
N CYS A 10 3.90 6.14 40.48
CA CYS A 10 2.74 6.15 39.57
C CYS A 10 1.86 4.90 39.74
N GLN A 11 1.25 4.72 40.92
CA GLN A 11 0.17 3.77 41.16
C GLN A 11 -0.86 4.40 42.11
N ARG A 12 -2.14 4.45 41.68
CA ARG A 12 -3.30 5.14 42.32
C ARG A 12 -3.38 6.66 42.09
N LEU A 13 -3.52 7.07 40.83
CA LEU A 13 -4.25 8.30 40.47
C LEU A 13 -5.65 7.94 39.99
N SER A 14 -6.66 8.74 40.36
CA SER A 14 -8.03 8.56 39.89
C SER A 14 -8.19 9.04 38.44
N ALA A 15 -9.22 8.55 37.74
CA ALA A 15 -9.50 8.96 36.36
C ALA A 15 -9.71 10.49 36.21
N ALA A 16 -10.21 11.16 37.26
CA ALA A 16 -10.39 12.60 37.30
C ALA A 16 -9.05 13.38 37.31
N GLU A 17 -8.02 12.85 37.97
CA GLU A 17 -6.71 13.48 38.07
C GLU A 17 -5.91 13.34 36.76
N CYS A 18 -5.99 12.17 36.11
CA CYS A 18 -5.45 11.96 34.77
C CYS A 18 -6.10 12.87 33.72
N PHE A 19 -7.41 13.12 33.82
CA PHE A 19 -8.13 14.02 32.89
C PHE A 19 -7.66 15.48 33.03
N ARG A 20 -7.39 15.92 34.27
CA ARG A 20 -6.93 17.28 34.59
C ARG A 20 -5.53 17.59 34.07
N TRP A 21 -4.66 16.57 33.96
CA TRP A 21 -3.35 16.69 33.29
C TRP A 21 -3.45 16.70 31.76
N ARG A 22 -4.41 15.98 31.18
CA ARG A 22 -4.57 15.86 29.72
C ARG A 22 -5.12 17.13 29.05
N PHE A 23 -5.94 17.93 29.75
CA PHE A 23 -6.61 19.11 29.18
C PHE A 23 -6.62 20.33 30.13
N PRO A 24 -5.46 20.98 30.39
CA PRO A 24 -5.38 22.09 31.34
C PRO A 24 -6.18 23.35 30.93
N TRP A 25 -6.51 23.51 29.64
CA TRP A 25 -7.27 24.65 29.14
C TRP A 25 -8.77 24.64 29.53
N LEU A 26 -9.35 23.46 29.77
CA LEU A 26 -10.78 23.32 30.10
C LEU A 26 -11.15 23.90 31.49
N PHE A 27 -10.17 24.12 32.37
CA PHE A 27 -10.39 24.68 33.70
C PHE A 27 -10.18 26.21 33.78
N ARG A 28 -9.94 26.88 32.66
CA ARG A 28 -9.81 28.36 32.61
C ARG A 28 -11.14 29.09 32.39
N VAL A 29 -12.23 28.36 32.17
CA VAL A 29 -13.61 28.87 32.10
C VAL A 29 -14.43 28.12 33.15
N GLY A 30 -14.86 28.81 34.20
CA GLY A 30 -15.43 28.18 35.40
C GLY A 30 -16.83 27.59 35.19
N ILE A 31 -16.90 26.34 34.75
CA ILE A 31 -18.15 25.57 34.63
C ILE A 31 -18.14 24.40 35.65
N PRO A 32 -19.12 24.29 36.57
CA PRO A 32 -19.10 23.28 37.63
C PRO A 32 -19.46 21.88 37.11
N LEU A 33 -18.82 20.87 37.73
CA LEU A 33 -18.77 19.50 37.24
C LEU A 33 -19.83 18.55 37.86
N PRO A 34 -21.14 18.78 37.66
CA PRO A 34 -22.08 17.64 37.56
C PRO A 34 -23.00 17.67 36.32
N ALA A 35 -23.08 18.79 35.59
CA ALA A 35 -24.10 18.97 34.53
C ALA A 35 -23.78 18.29 33.19
N VAL A 36 -22.51 17.99 32.90
CA VAL A 36 -22.05 17.56 31.56
C VAL A 36 -22.25 16.05 31.31
N LEU A 37 -22.26 15.22 32.36
CA LEU A 37 -22.30 13.75 32.24
C LEU A 37 -23.71 13.18 31.97
N SER A 38 -24.79 13.82 32.42
CA SER A 38 -26.16 13.37 32.13
C SER A 38 -26.68 13.78 30.75
N GLY A 39 -26.16 14.88 30.17
CA GLY A 39 -26.61 15.36 28.86
C GLY A 39 -26.10 14.50 27.69
N LEU A 40 -24.84 14.05 27.76
CA LEU A 40 -24.18 13.35 26.64
C LEU A 40 -24.65 11.90 26.43
N LEU A 41 -25.21 11.26 27.46
CA LEU A 41 -25.74 9.89 27.35
C LEU A 41 -27.13 9.87 26.68
N SER A 42 -28.04 10.75 27.10
CA SER A 42 -29.40 10.83 26.55
C SER A 42 -29.44 11.26 25.09
N VAL A 43 -28.59 12.21 24.68
CA VAL A 43 -28.53 12.68 23.28
C VAL A 43 -28.01 11.58 22.35
N ARG A 44 -27.00 10.79 22.75
CA ARG A 44 -26.47 9.69 21.92
C ARG A 44 -27.43 8.51 21.77
N ILE A 45 -28.32 8.28 22.75
CA ILE A 45 -29.32 7.19 22.69
C ILE A 45 -30.51 7.61 21.82
N SER A 46 -31.11 8.78 22.04
CA SER A 46 -32.26 9.23 21.23
C SER A 46 -31.93 9.40 19.75
N VAL A 47 -30.76 9.95 19.41
CA VAL A 47 -30.35 10.13 18.00
C VAL A 47 -30.13 8.79 17.29
N ARG A 48 -29.56 7.76 17.96
CA ARG A 48 -29.37 6.43 17.36
C ARG A 48 -30.68 5.65 17.15
N ILE A 49 -31.68 5.87 18.00
CA ILE A 49 -32.98 5.18 17.88
C ILE A 49 -33.85 5.85 16.81
N SER A 50 -33.98 7.18 16.81
CA SER A 50 -34.76 7.89 15.78
C SER A 50 -34.23 7.67 14.36
N VAL A 51 -32.90 7.74 14.16
CA VAL A 51 -32.31 7.55 12.82
C VAL A 51 -32.49 6.11 12.30
N ARG A 52 -32.47 5.09 13.17
CA ARG A 52 -32.75 3.70 12.73
C ARG A 52 -34.22 3.46 12.39
N ILE A 53 -35.16 4.10 13.09
CA ILE A 53 -36.59 3.92 12.81
C ILE A 53 -37.01 4.67 11.54
N SER A 54 -36.55 5.92 11.34
CA SER A 54 -36.90 6.70 10.14
C SER A 54 -36.31 6.17 8.82
N VAL A 55 -35.22 5.39 8.86
CA VAL A 55 -34.57 4.86 7.64
C VAL A 55 -35.05 3.45 7.27
N LEU A 56 -35.42 2.59 8.23
CA LEU A 56 -35.90 1.24 7.92
C LEU A 56 -37.41 1.17 7.60
N LEU A 57 -38.24 2.03 8.19
CA LEU A 57 -39.69 1.95 8.02
C LEU A 57 -40.18 2.16 6.56
N PRO A 58 -39.66 3.11 5.75
CA PRO A 58 -40.11 3.27 4.36
C PRO A 58 -39.57 2.18 3.40
N VAL A 59 -38.57 1.38 3.83
CA VAL A 59 -37.96 0.32 3.00
C VAL A 59 -38.61 -1.04 3.24
N LEU A 60 -38.98 -1.35 4.50
CA LEU A 60 -39.59 -2.64 4.84
C LEU A 60 -41.09 -2.73 4.51
N LEU A 61 -41.81 -1.61 4.57
CA LEU A 61 -43.27 -1.59 4.36
C LEU A 61 -43.71 -2.10 2.96
N PRO A 62 -43.10 -1.69 1.82
CA PRO A 62 -43.49 -2.23 0.51
C PRO A 62 -43.10 -3.70 0.32
N VAL A 63 -42.01 -4.16 0.94
CA VAL A 63 -41.56 -5.56 0.86
C VAL A 63 -42.52 -6.48 1.62
N LEU A 64 -42.92 -6.11 2.84
CA LEU A 64 -43.92 -6.85 3.62
C LEU A 64 -45.29 -6.86 2.93
N LEU A 65 -45.71 -5.73 2.35
CA LEU A 65 -46.99 -5.65 1.63
C LEU A 65 -46.99 -6.56 0.38
N SER A 66 -45.87 -6.63 -0.35
CA SER A 66 -45.75 -7.51 -1.53
C SER A 66 -45.75 -9.00 -1.16
N VAL A 67 -45.11 -9.40 -0.05
CA VAL A 67 -45.10 -10.80 0.40
C VAL A 67 -46.50 -11.24 0.86
N VAL A 68 -47.24 -10.38 1.58
CA VAL A 68 -48.62 -10.66 1.99
C VAL A 68 -49.56 -10.74 0.78
N LEU A 69 -49.39 -9.88 -0.22
CA LEU A 69 -50.24 -9.88 -1.43
C LEU A 69 -49.98 -11.11 -2.32
N SER A 70 -48.72 -11.53 -2.50
CA SER A 70 -48.39 -12.77 -3.21
C SER A 70 -48.84 -14.04 -2.45
N GLY A 71 -48.85 -14.01 -1.12
CA GLY A 71 -49.37 -15.11 -0.29
C GLY A 71 -50.88 -15.32 -0.42
N LEU A 72 -51.65 -14.26 -0.67
CA LEU A 72 -53.11 -14.31 -0.82
C LEU A 72 -53.59 -14.76 -2.21
N LEU A 73 -52.74 -14.67 -3.25
CA LEU A 73 -53.10 -15.00 -4.63
C LEU A 73 -52.80 -16.45 -5.05
N ASN A 74 -51.88 -17.15 -4.36
CA ASN A 74 -51.53 -18.55 -4.64
C ASN A 74 -52.35 -19.58 -3.83
N GLY A 75 -53.47 -19.16 -3.25
CA GLY A 75 -54.32 -19.97 -2.36
C GLY A 75 -55.46 -20.76 -3.03
N LEU A 76 -55.51 -20.84 -4.36
CA LEU A 76 -56.54 -21.61 -5.07
C LEU A 76 -55.97 -22.57 -6.13
N SER A 77 -56.64 -23.73 -6.20
CA SER A 77 -56.54 -24.78 -7.23
C SER A 77 -55.37 -25.76 -7.09
N VAL A 78 -55.76 -27.03 -6.89
CA VAL A 78 -54.94 -28.18 -6.50
C VAL A 78 -55.46 -29.42 -7.25
N LEU A 79 -54.54 -30.35 -7.58
CA LEU A 79 -54.74 -31.72 -8.11
C LEU A 79 -54.96 -31.94 -9.64
N PRO A 80 -54.63 -33.16 -10.17
CA PRO A 80 -54.02 -33.30 -11.49
C PRO A 80 -54.60 -34.46 -12.34
N ALA A 81 -53.98 -34.73 -13.50
CA ALA A 81 -53.93 -36.07 -14.09
C ALA A 81 -52.64 -36.21 -14.92
N GLY A 82 -52.02 -37.40 -14.90
CA GLY A 82 -50.91 -37.75 -15.80
C GLY A 82 -51.29 -38.93 -16.69
N ALA A 83 -50.57 -39.08 -17.81
CA ALA A 83 -50.47 -40.34 -18.57
C ALA A 83 -49.24 -40.29 -19.48
N GLU A 84 -48.56 -41.41 -19.63
CA GLU A 84 -47.44 -41.63 -20.55
C GLU A 84 -47.95 -41.84 -21.98
N THR A 85 -47.14 -41.58 -23.03
CA THR A 85 -46.82 -42.61 -24.05
C THR A 85 -45.75 -42.21 -25.09
N THR A 86 -44.93 -43.20 -25.45
CA THR A 86 -44.28 -43.47 -26.76
C THR A 86 -43.29 -42.49 -27.43
N ALA A 87 -42.10 -43.05 -27.75
CA ALA A 87 -41.18 -42.65 -28.84
C ALA A 87 -41.61 -43.30 -30.19
N PRO A 88 -40.81 -43.44 -31.28
CA PRO A 88 -39.45 -42.96 -31.59
C PRO A 88 -39.26 -42.39 -33.03
N VAL A 89 -38.01 -42.16 -33.48
CA VAL A 89 -37.37 -42.66 -34.76
C VAL A 89 -36.31 -41.71 -35.36
N ALA A 90 -35.10 -42.27 -35.62
CA ALA A 90 -34.03 -41.93 -36.59
C ALA A 90 -33.54 -40.45 -36.80
N GLY A 91 -32.27 -40.20 -37.14
CA GLY A 91 -31.11 -41.08 -37.37
C GLY A 91 -30.02 -40.42 -38.22
N HIS A 92 -28.96 -41.19 -38.54
CA HIS A 92 -27.80 -40.90 -39.40
C HIS A 92 -26.52 -40.36 -38.72
N SER A 93 -25.43 -41.10 -38.99
CA SER A 93 -24.02 -40.78 -38.70
C SER A 93 -23.28 -40.56 -40.05
N PRO A 94 -21.93 -40.59 -40.16
CA PRO A 94 -21.17 -39.53 -40.84
C PRO A 94 -20.59 -39.95 -42.20
N LEU A 95 -19.82 -39.08 -42.86
CA LEU A 95 -18.66 -39.47 -43.70
C LEU A 95 -17.76 -38.28 -44.10
N ASP A 96 -16.60 -38.65 -44.61
CA ASP A 96 -15.26 -38.06 -44.60
C ASP A 96 -14.89 -37.17 -45.84
N SER A 97 -13.64 -36.66 -45.85
CA SER A 97 -12.71 -36.51 -47.00
C SER A 97 -12.36 -35.13 -47.64
N THR A 98 -11.13 -34.68 -47.34
CA THR A 98 -10.04 -34.25 -48.27
C THR A 98 -10.05 -32.96 -49.14
N SER A 99 -8.81 -32.52 -49.48
CA SER A 99 -8.39 -31.51 -50.49
C SER A 99 -8.47 -30.02 -50.06
N GLY A 100 -7.50 -29.13 -50.34
CA GLY A 100 -6.19 -29.29 -51.01
C GLY A 100 -5.41 -27.95 -51.05
N ASN A 101 -4.08 -28.00 -51.26
CA ASN A 101 -3.19 -26.84 -51.43
C ASN A 101 -3.07 -26.44 -52.93
N PRO A 102 -2.67 -25.21 -53.31
CA PRO A 102 -1.29 -25.07 -53.84
C PRO A 102 -0.57 -23.67 -53.75
N SER A 103 0.77 -23.70 -53.96
CA SER A 103 1.64 -22.68 -54.60
C SER A 103 2.28 -21.47 -53.86
N ASN A 104 3.55 -21.69 -53.47
CA ASN A 104 4.86 -20.96 -53.67
C ASN A 104 4.93 -19.80 -54.75
N PRO A 105 6.04 -18.99 -54.95
CA PRO A 105 7.46 -19.16 -54.52
C PRO A 105 8.41 -17.91 -54.27
N ASN A 106 9.72 -18.21 -54.03
CA ASN A 106 10.97 -17.39 -54.16
C ASN A 106 11.38 -16.44 -52.98
N ASN A 107 12.66 -16.22 -52.58
CA ASN A 107 14.04 -16.52 -53.08
C ASN A 107 15.01 -16.56 -51.84
N ALA A 108 15.90 -17.54 -51.56
CA ALA A 108 17.30 -17.79 -52.03
C ALA A 108 18.27 -16.55 -52.02
N SER A 109 19.60 -16.59 -51.73
CA SER A 109 20.62 -17.67 -51.61
C SER A 109 21.91 -17.25 -50.82
N ASN A 110 22.66 -18.20 -50.23
CA ASN A 110 24.14 -18.42 -50.26
C ASN A 110 24.52 -19.45 -49.16
N GLU A 111 25.01 -20.68 -49.39
CA GLU A 111 26.17 -21.27 -50.15
C GLU A 111 27.56 -21.17 -49.48
N GLY A 112 28.25 -22.33 -49.41
CA GLY A 112 29.61 -22.56 -48.87
C GLY A 112 29.66 -23.69 -47.82
N ARG A 113 29.75 -24.99 -48.16
CA ARG A 113 30.94 -25.79 -48.59
C ARG A 113 32.12 -25.73 -47.58
N ASP A 114 32.86 -26.78 -47.21
CA ASP A 114 32.90 -28.25 -47.44
C ASP A 114 33.96 -28.86 -46.46
N ASN A 115 34.16 -30.16 -46.15
CA ASN A 115 33.39 -31.43 -46.21
C ASN A 115 34.28 -32.58 -45.58
N ILE A 116 33.78 -33.83 -45.46
CA ILE A 116 34.45 -35.16 -45.29
C ILE A 116 35.42 -35.49 -44.11
N GLY A 117 35.27 -36.70 -43.51
CA GLY A 117 36.28 -37.34 -42.64
C GLY A 117 35.85 -38.56 -41.77
N GLU A 118 36.02 -39.79 -42.25
CA GLU A 118 35.49 -41.04 -41.66
C GLU A 118 36.58 -42.05 -41.15
N THR A 119 36.36 -42.98 -40.20
CA THR A 119 35.32 -43.10 -39.14
C THR A 119 35.85 -43.69 -37.79
N PRO A 120 36.01 -45.03 -37.52
CA PRO A 120 35.64 -45.53 -36.18
C PRO A 120 36.68 -46.38 -35.42
N ARG A 121 36.60 -46.39 -34.08
CA ARG A 121 37.13 -47.49 -33.24
C ARG A 121 36.22 -47.85 -32.06
N THR A 122 36.27 -49.14 -31.73
CA THR A 122 35.37 -49.91 -30.86
C THR A 122 35.60 -49.70 -29.35
N ALA A 123 34.57 -50.07 -28.56
CA ALA A 123 34.60 -50.13 -27.10
C ALA A 123 35.58 -51.18 -26.53
N PRO A 124 35.72 -51.23 -25.20
CA PRO A 124 35.31 -52.47 -24.53
C PRO A 124 34.33 -52.28 -23.36
N ASP A 125 33.58 -53.35 -23.13
CA ASP A 125 32.61 -53.62 -22.05
C ASP A 125 33.24 -53.69 -20.65
N ARG A 126 32.55 -53.13 -19.64
CA ARG A 126 32.51 -53.64 -18.26
C ARG A 126 31.14 -53.40 -17.60
N SER A 127 30.72 -54.36 -16.79
CA SER A 127 29.40 -54.55 -16.18
C SER A 127 29.14 -53.61 -14.97
N PRO A 128 27.91 -53.58 -14.39
CA PRO A 128 27.43 -52.46 -13.58
C PRO A 128 27.64 -52.61 -12.07
N ASP A 129 27.89 -51.49 -11.39
CA ASP A 129 27.74 -51.35 -9.94
C ASP A 129 26.59 -50.39 -9.61
N GLN A 130 25.77 -50.81 -8.64
CA GLN A 130 24.70 -50.01 -8.05
C GLN A 130 25.30 -49.01 -7.05
N HIS A 131 24.88 -47.74 -7.05
CA HIS A 131 24.90 -46.92 -5.82
C HIS A 131 23.95 -45.70 -5.90
N ALA A 132 23.16 -45.55 -4.83
CA ALA A 132 22.45 -44.34 -4.35
C ALA A 132 21.58 -43.51 -5.35
N ALA A 133 20.27 -43.56 -5.13
CA ALA A 133 19.35 -42.51 -5.58
C ALA A 133 19.64 -41.18 -4.85
N PRO A 134 19.36 -40.01 -5.47
CA PRO A 134 19.53 -38.72 -4.79
C PRO A 134 18.57 -38.61 -3.60
N HIS A 135 19.10 -38.29 -2.43
CA HIS A 135 18.29 -38.01 -1.25
C HIS A 135 17.34 -36.85 -1.51
N ALA A 136 16.05 -37.06 -1.23
CA ALA A 136 15.10 -35.96 -1.10
C ALA A 136 15.55 -35.02 0.03
N PRO A 137 15.30 -33.70 -0.06
CA PRO A 137 15.63 -32.79 1.02
C PRO A 137 14.85 -33.17 2.28
N ASP A 138 15.58 -33.37 3.39
CA ASP A 138 14.97 -33.65 4.69
C ASP A 138 13.97 -32.55 5.04
N SER A 139 12.74 -32.96 5.32
CA SER A 139 11.70 -32.08 5.83
C SER A 139 12.07 -31.67 7.25
N ALA A 140 12.70 -30.50 7.40
CA ALA A 140 13.03 -29.94 8.68
C ALA A 140 11.76 -29.78 9.53
N ALA A 141 11.65 -30.58 10.59
CA ALA A 141 10.50 -30.53 11.50
C ALA A 141 10.33 -29.11 12.06
N PRO A 142 9.09 -28.60 12.18
CA PRO A 142 8.86 -27.23 12.63
C PRO A 142 9.39 -27.03 14.05
N ALA A 143 10.10 -25.93 14.26
CA ALA A 143 10.64 -25.57 15.56
C ALA A 143 9.52 -25.43 16.60
N GLN A 144 9.55 -26.29 17.63
CA GLN A 144 8.59 -26.22 18.73
C GLN A 144 8.81 -24.91 19.51
N GLY A 145 7.74 -24.13 19.71
CA GLY A 145 7.73 -23.00 20.64
C GLY A 145 7.22 -21.65 20.11
N ALA A 146 6.92 -21.53 18.82
CA ALA A 146 6.33 -20.31 18.27
C ALA A 146 4.80 -20.40 18.20
N SER A 147 4.09 -19.44 18.80
CA SER A 147 2.63 -19.33 18.65
C SER A 147 2.26 -18.79 17.26
N PRO A 148 1.11 -19.22 16.69
CA PRO A 148 0.56 -18.62 15.48
C PRO A 148 0.34 -17.12 15.64
N VAL A 149 0.52 -16.37 14.55
CA VAL A 149 0.25 -14.93 14.48
C VAL A 149 -0.74 -14.64 13.36
N SER A 150 -1.68 -13.72 13.58
CA SER A 150 -2.73 -13.39 12.62
C SER A 150 -2.95 -11.87 12.53
N ILE A 151 -3.18 -11.38 11.31
CA ILE A 151 -3.62 -10.00 11.04
C ILE A 151 -4.77 -10.00 10.04
N ILE A 152 -5.47 -8.87 9.93
CA ILE A 152 -6.40 -8.59 8.83
C ILE A 152 -5.70 -7.67 7.83
N ASP A 153 -5.63 -8.09 6.57
CA ASP A 153 -5.02 -7.32 5.48
C ASP A 153 -5.96 -6.23 4.94
N ASP A 154 -5.49 -5.36 4.04
CA ASP A 154 -6.31 -4.25 3.52
C ASP A 154 -7.41 -4.71 2.54
N THR A 155 -7.51 -6.00 2.26
CA THR A 155 -8.66 -6.62 1.56
C THR A 155 -9.69 -7.23 2.53
N GLY A 156 -9.47 -7.09 3.84
CA GLY A 156 -10.35 -7.62 4.88
C GLY A 156 -10.16 -9.12 5.16
N ARG A 157 -9.06 -9.73 4.68
CA ARG A 157 -8.80 -11.16 4.84
C ARG A 157 -7.89 -11.42 6.03
N THR A 158 -8.19 -12.47 6.79
CA THR A 158 -7.31 -12.95 7.87
C THR A 158 -6.12 -13.68 7.27
N ILE A 159 -4.92 -13.13 7.47
CA ILE A 159 -3.65 -13.78 7.16
C ILE A 159 -3.11 -14.39 8.45
N THR A 160 -2.97 -15.71 8.49
CA THR A 160 -2.45 -16.45 9.65
C THR A 160 -1.16 -17.15 9.26
N LEU A 161 -0.11 -16.94 10.06
CA LEU A 161 1.15 -17.66 9.97
C LEU A 161 1.25 -18.66 11.13
N PRO A 162 1.81 -19.87 10.93
CA PRO A 162 1.99 -20.85 12.00
C PRO A 162 3.01 -20.39 13.07
N ALA A 163 3.90 -19.47 12.70
CA ALA A 163 4.91 -18.84 13.54
C ALA A 163 5.22 -17.44 13.00
N PRO A 164 5.85 -16.54 13.78
CA PRO A 164 6.30 -15.24 13.28
C PRO A 164 7.30 -15.35 12.11
N ALA A 165 7.05 -14.60 11.04
CA ALA A 165 7.77 -14.67 9.76
C ALA A 165 9.29 -14.46 9.90
N ARG A 166 10.08 -15.29 9.21
CA ARG A 166 11.56 -15.27 9.15
C ARG A 166 12.11 -15.25 7.72
N ARG A 167 11.28 -15.56 6.72
CA ARG A 167 11.64 -15.72 5.31
C ARG A 167 10.70 -14.89 4.45
N ILE A 168 10.92 -13.58 4.46
CA ILE A 168 10.00 -12.59 3.90
C ILE A 168 10.42 -12.19 2.49
N ILE A 169 9.45 -12.14 1.59
CA ILE A 169 9.59 -11.52 0.26
C ILE A 169 8.66 -10.32 0.17
N ALA A 170 9.23 -9.11 0.16
CA ALA A 170 8.46 -7.93 -0.18
C ALA A 170 8.42 -7.74 -1.70
N LEU A 171 7.22 -7.81 -2.27
CA LEU A 171 6.95 -7.46 -3.66
C LEU A 171 6.87 -5.95 -3.86
N TYR A 172 6.99 -5.16 -2.80
CA TYR A 172 7.17 -3.71 -2.86
C TYR A 172 8.19 -3.27 -1.82
N GLY A 173 9.31 -2.69 -2.26
CA GLY A 173 10.38 -2.29 -1.35
C GLY A 173 10.04 -1.19 -0.34
N GLY A 174 8.85 -0.56 -0.39
CA GLY A 174 8.38 0.26 0.74
C GLY A 174 8.26 -0.59 2.02
N PHE A 175 7.88 -1.87 1.87
CA PHE A 175 7.89 -2.83 2.96
C PHE A 175 9.29 -3.36 3.28
N ASN A 176 10.21 -3.47 2.30
CA ASN A 176 11.63 -3.71 2.60
C ASN A 176 12.19 -2.60 3.48
N GLU A 177 11.89 -1.33 3.18
CA GLU A 177 12.30 -0.20 4.01
C GLU A 177 11.72 -0.28 5.42
N ILE A 178 10.43 -0.62 5.59
CA ILE A 178 9.83 -0.85 6.91
C ILE A 178 10.60 -1.95 7.68
N LEU A 179 10.80 -3.12 7.07
CA LEU A 179 11.53 -4.23 7.69
C LEU A 179 12.98 -3.83 8.06
N ILE A 180 13.66 -3.07 7.22
CA ILE A 180 15.01 -2.54 7.50
C ILE A 180 14.99 -1.59 8.71
N HIS A 181 14.04 -0.65 8.77
CA HIS A 181 13.93 0.30 9.88
C HIS A 181 13.46 -0.37 11.19
N MET A 182 12.72 -1.49 11.11
CA MET A 182 12.44 -2.39 12.24
C MET A 182 13.65 -3.28 12.61
N GLY A 183 14.79 -3.15 11.93
CA GLY A 183 15.99 -3.96 12.18
C GLY A 183 15.81 -5.45 11.85
N LEU A 184 14.96 -5.76 10.86
CA LEU A 184 14.61 -7.11 10.39
C LEU A 184 15.15 -7.41 8.98
N HIS A 185 16.24 -6.76 8.60
CA HIS A 185 16.88 -6.90 7.28
C HIS A 185 17.35 -8.33 6.98
N ASP A 186 17.70 -9.08 8.02
CA ASP A 186 18.07 -10.50 8.02
C ASP A 186 16.94 -11.43 7.53
N ARG A 187 15.69 -10.97 7.63
CA ARG A 187 14.51 -11.74 7.23
C ARG A 187 14.11 -11.56 5.77
N ILE A 188 14.74 -10.63 5.05
CA ILE A 188 14.45 -10.35 3.64
C ILE A 188 15.24 -11.32 2.77
N ILE A 189 14.57 -12.28 2.12
CA ILE A 189 15.24 -13.37 1.38
C ILE A 189 15.28 -13.14 -0.14
N ALA A 190 14.54 -12.17 -0.67
CA ALA A 190 14.53 -11.82 -2.09
C ALA A 190 14.12 -10.36 -2.31
N ARG A 191 14.37 -9.84 -3.51
CA ARG A 191 13.96 -8.49 -3.93
C ARG A 191 13.31 -8.47 -5.31
N THR A 192 12.55 -7.41 -5.59
CA THR A 192 12.17 -7.10 -6.98
C THR A 192 13.38 -6.55 -7.75
N LYS A 193 13.27 -6.43 -9.08
CA LYS A 193 14.30 -5.88 -9.96
C LYS A 193 14.58 -4.39 -9.69
N ALA A 194 13.62 -3.66 -9.12
CA ALA A 194 13.76 -2.22 -8.82
C ALA A 194 14.39 -1.95 -7.45
N ASP A 195 14.34 -2.91 -6.52
CA ASP A 195 14.72 -2.70 -5.11
C ASP A 195 16.20 -3.03 -4.87
N THR A 196 17.10 -2.15 -5.34
CA THR A 196 18.56 -2.35 -5.26
C THR A 196 19.25 -1.58 -4.13
N HIS A 197 18.54 -0.71 -3.41
CA HIS A 197 19.07 0.10 -2.31
C HIS A 197 18.34 -0.22 -1.00
N PRO A 198 19.04 -0.39 0.14
CA PRO A 198 20.49 -0.31 0.33
C PRO A 198 21.27 -1.50 -0.26
N PRO A 199 22.61 -1.43 -0.38
CA PRO A 199 23.41 -2.38 -1.18
C PRO A 199 23.23 -3.88 -0.86
N PHE A 200 22.87 -4.25 0.37
CA PHE A 200 22.62 -5.65 0.70
C PHE A 200 21.43 -6.25 -0.08
N LEU A 201 20.41 -5.45 -0.41
CA LEU A 201 19.28 -5.90 -1.24
C LEU A 201 19.76 -6.25 -2.66
N ALA A 202 20.73 -5.52 -3.22
CA ALA A 202 21.24 -5.80 -4.56
C ALA A 202 21.82 -7.22 -4.68
N ALA A 203 22.42 -7.73 -3.60
CA ALA A 203 22.98 -9.09 -3.50
C ALA A 203 21.92 -10.19 -3.33
N LEU A 204 20.68 -9.86 -2.95
CA LEU A 204 19.60 -10.84 -2.82
C LEU A 204 19.06 -11.32 -4.19
N PRO A 205 18.51 -12.55 -4.25
CA PRO A 205 17.83 -13.06 -5.44
C PRO A 205 16.79 -12.11 -6.03
N SER A 206 16.85 -11.94 -7.36
CA SER A 206 15.98 -11.06 -8.14
C SER A 206 14.77 -11.82 -8.67
N ILE A 207 13.63 -11.76 -7.99
CA ILE A 207 12.43 -12.53 -8.35
C ILE A 207 11.56 -11.88 -9.45
N GLY A 208 12.04 -10.89 -10.19
CA GLY A 208 11.26 -10.20 -11.23
C GLY A 208 10.67 -8.87 -10.76
N THR A 209 9.44 -8.54 -11.12
CA THR A 209 8.83 -7.21 -10.85
C THR A 209 7.73 -7.25 -9.80
N HIS A 210 7.40 -6.12 -9.17
CA HIS A 210 6.31 -5.99 -8.19
C HIS A 210 4.90 -6.39 -8.70
N MET A 211 4.70 -6.43 -10.01
CA MET A 211 3.43 -6.82 -10.66
C MET A 211 3.49 -8.21 -11.31
N ARG A 212 4.70 -8.69 -11.58
CA ARG A 212 5.01 -9.96 -12.24
C ARG A 212 6.32 -10.49 -11.66
N PRO A 213 6.30 -11.03 -10.42
CA PRO A 213 7.34 -11.88 -9.94
C PRO A 213 7.32 -13.22 -10.69
N ASN A 214 8.47 -13.88 -10.76
CA ASN A 214 8.60 -15.24 -11.25
C ASN A 214 8.18 -16.21 -10.12
N ALA A 215 7.11 -16.96 -10.34
CA ALA A 215 6.49 -17.77 -9.31
C ALA A 215 7.35 -18.99 -8.94
N GLU A 216 8.10 -19.54 -9.89
CA GLU A 216 9.00 -20.67 -9.72
C GLU A 216 10.20 -20.30 -8.83
N LEU A 217 10.79 -19.13 -9.04
CA LEU A 217 11.86 -18.57 -8.19
C LEU A 217 11.33 -18.24 -6.79
N VAL A 218 10.12 -17.69 -6.67
CA VAL A 218 9.48 -17.47 -5.36
C VAL A 218 9.27 -18.80 -4.64
N ALA A 219 8.76 -19.83 -5.34
CA ALA A 219 8.52 -21.14 -4.76
C ALA A 219 9.82 -21.84 -4.32
N GLY A 220 10.86 -21.83 -5.16
CA GLY A 220 12.17 -22.39 -4.83
C GLY A 220 12.88 -21.68 -3.67
N LEU A 221 12.50 -20.44 -3.35
CA LEU A 221 12.99 -19.70 -2.19
C LEU A 221 12.19 -19.95 -0.91
N ALA A 222 11.05 -20.65 -0.97
CA ALA A 222 10.21 -21.03 0.17
C ALA A 222 10.04 -19.90 1.22
N PRO A 223 9.36 -18.79 0.87
CA PRO A 223 9.00 -17.74 1.84
C PRO A 223 7.95 -18.23 2.84
N ASP A 224 8.02 -17.70 4.06
CA ASP A 224 6.97 -17.87 5.08
C ASP A 224 6.03 -16.65 5.18
N CYS A 225 6.32 -15.57 4.47
CA CYS A 225 5.43 -14.43 4.29
C CYS A 225 5.77 -13.64 3.01
N ILE A 226 4.76 -13.26 2.23
CA ILE A 226 4.90 -12.39 1.06
C ILE A 226 4.13 -11.09 1.30
N LEU A 227 4.76 -9.94 1.05
CA LEU A 227 4.15 -8.61 1.26
C LEU A 227 3.87 -7.95 -0.09
N GLN A 228 2.60 -7.73 -0.43
CA GLN A 228 2.16 -7.18 -1.72
C GLN A 228 1.55 -5.78 -1.54
N LEU A 229 1.93 -4.84 -2.42
CA LEU A 229 1.25 -3.54 -2.50
C LEU A 229 0.04 -3.65 -3.43
N GLY A 230 -1.10 -3.13 -2.97
CA GLY A 230 -2.34 -3.10 -3.72
C GLY A 230 -2.51 -1.97 -4.74
N GLY A 231 -3.77 -1.72 -5.10
CA GLY A 231 -4.19 -0.62 -5.97
C GLY A 231 -4.14 -0.92 -7.47
N ARG A 232 -3.80 -2.15 -7.88
CA ARG A 232 -3.76 -2.55 -9.31
C ARG A 232 -4.18 -4.00 -9.50
N ARG A 233 -5.03 -4.24 -10.51
CA ARG A 233 -5.60 -5.57 -10.83
C ARG A 233 -4.55 -6.69 -10.94
N GLN A 234 -3.41 -6.44 -11.58
CA GLN A 234 -2.41 -7.51 -11.79
C GLN A 234 -1.68 -7.89 -10.50
N ALA A 235 -1.66 -7.02 -9.47
CA ALA A 235 -1.16 -7.38 -8.14
C ALA A 235 -2.10 -8.40 -7.48
N THR A 236 -3.42 -8.23 -7.61
CA THR A 236 -4.44 -9.18 -7.14
C THR A 236 -4.37 -10.51 -7.92
N GLU A 237 -4.18 -10.47 -9.23
CA GLU A 237 -4.02 -11.69 -10.06
C GLU A 237 -2.77 -12.49 -9.63
N MET A 238 -1.65 -11.82 -9.35
CA MET A 238 -0.43 -12.46 -8.86
C MET A 238 -0.56 -12.99 -7.43
N GLN A 239 -1.17 -12.22 -6.53
CA GLN A 239 -1.47 -12.64 -5.16
C GLN A 239 -2.23 -13.98 -5.16
N GLN A 240 -3.27 -14.11 -5.98
CA GLN A 240 -4.01 -15.37 -6.14
C GLN A 240 -3.18 -16.54 -6.69
N ILE A 241 -2.17 -16.27 -7.54
CA ILE A 241 -1.25 -17.32 -8.03
C ILE A 241 -0.38 -17.83 -6.87
N LEU A 242 0.23 -16.91 -6.10
CA LEU A 242 1.11 -17.25 -4.99
C LEU A 242 0.36 -17.94 -3.85
N GLU A 243 -0.89 -17.54 -3.58
CA GLU A 243 -1.77 -18.20 -2.62
C GLU A 243 -2.16 -19.62 -3.05
N ARG A 244 -2.40 -19.86 -4.35
CA ARG A 244 -2.63 -21.23 -4.88
C ARG A 244 -1.38 -22.12 -4.81
N LEU A 245 -0.19 -21.54 -4.70
CA LEU A 245 1.06 -22.26 -4.43
C LEU A 245 1.30 -22.50 -2.93
N GLY A 246 0.37 -22.08 -2.06
CA GLY A 246 0.43 -22.31 -0.62
C GLY A 246 1.14 -21.22 0.18
N PHE A 247 1.55 -20.11 -0.44
CA PHE A 247 2.24 -19.03 0.26
C PHE A 247 1.26 -18.03 0.89
N PRO A 248 1.46 -17.62 2.16
CA PRO A 248 0.67 -16.57 2.77
C PRO A 248 1.07 -15.19 2.22
N VAL A 249 0.14 -14.52 1.55
CA VAL A 249 0.35 -13.19 0.97
C VAL A 249 -0.46 -12.14 1.74
N ALA A 250 0.24 -11.24 2.44
CA ALA A 250 -0.36 -10.08 3.10
C ALA A 250 -0.41 -8.89 2.12
N PHE A 251 -1.61 -8.32 1.95
CA PHE A 251 -1.87 -7.27 0.98
C PHE A 251 -2.13 -5.92 1.67
N PHE A 252 -1.36 -4.90 1.31
CA PHE A 252 -1.46 -3.57 1.91
C PHE A 252 -1.54 -2.46 0.86
N GLN A 253 -2.32 -1.41 1.13
CA GLN A 253 -2.52 -0.27 0.24
C GLN A 253 -2.66 1.06 1.00
N PRO A 254 -1.69 1.45 1.85
CA PRO A 254 -1.77 2.70 2.59
C PRO A 254 -1.74 3.92 1.65
N ALA A 255 -2.75 4.78 1.81
CA ALA A 255 -2.89 6.08 1.17
C ALA A 255 -2.66 7.24 2.16
N THR A 256 -2.62 6.98 3.46
CA THR A 256 -2.33 7.96 4.53
C THR A 256 -1.22 7.49 5.47
N PHE A 257 -0.65 8.40 6.26
CA PHE A 257 0.28 8.08 7.35
C PHE A 257 -0.36 7.19 8.42
N GLY A 258 -1.63 7.43 8.77
CA GLY A 258 -2.36 6.57 9.72
C GLY A 258 -2.47 5.12 9.24
N GLU A 259 -2.84 4.91 7.97
CA GLU A 259 -2.84 3.58 7.36
C GLU A 259 -1.43 2.98 7.27
N LEU A 260 -0.41 3.78 6.96
CA LEU A 260 0.99 3.34 6.94
C LEU A 260 1.46 2.89 8.32
N PHE A 261 1.06 3.58 9.40
CA PHE A 261 1.33 3.13 10.77
C PHE A 261 0.63 1.81 11.08
N HIS A 262 -0.63 1.65 10.70
CA HIS A 262 -1.34 0.36 10.82
C HIS A 262 -0.72 -0.76 9.97
N VAL A 263 -0.06 -0.46 8.85
CA VAL A 263 0.76 -1.46 8.12
C VAL A 263 2.00 -1.83 8.94
N ILE A 264 2.71 -0.87 9.51
CA ILE A 264 3.90 -1.12 10.36
C ILE A 264 3.53 -1.96 11.60
N GLU A 265 2.44 -1.63 12.29
CA GLU A 265 1.90 -2.39 13.43
C GLU A 265 1.58 -3.84 13.05
N ARG A 266 0.87 -4.05 11.92
CA ARG A 266 0.55 -5.41 11.41
C ARG A 266 1.79 -6.19 10.98
N LEU A 267 2.81 -5.52 10.44
CA LEU A 267 4.12 -6.15 10.20
C LEU A 267 4.83 -6.48 11.52
N GLY A 268 4.66 -5.67 12.57
CA GLY A 268 5.06 -6.00 13.94
C GLY A 268 4.45 -7.29 14.44
N VAL A 269 3.15 -7.50 14.22
CA VAL A 269 2.46 -8.77 14.57
C VAL A 269 2.97 -9.94 13.72
N LEU A 270 2.98 -9.82 12.39
CA LEU A 270 3.43 -10.90 11.49
C LEU A 270 4.88 -11.32 11.73
N THR A 271 5.75 -10.39 12.15
CA THR A 271 7.15 -10.67 12.46
C THR A 271 7.41 -10.98 13.94
N GLY A 272 6.40 -10.94 14.81
CA GLY A 272 6.57 -11.16 16.25
C GLY A 272 7.56 -10.15 16.84
N SER A 273 7.43 -8.89 16.46
CA SER A 273 8.30 -7.77 16.86
C SER A 273 7.48 -6.47 17.04
N PRO A 274 6.39 -6.48 17.84
CA PRO A 274 5.52 -5.32 18.03
C PRO A 274 6.29 -4.11 18.59
N ASP A 275 7.12 -4.30 19.62
CA ASP A 275 7.93 -3.22 20.21
C ASP A 275 8.80 -2.47 19.18
N ARG A 276 9.24 -3.17 18.11
CA ARG A 276 10.02 -2.57 17.02
C ARG A 276 9.15 -1.82 16.01
N ALA A 277 7.93 -2.27 15.79
CA ALA A 277 6.93 -1.52 15.02
C ALA A 277 6.52 -0.26 15.78
N ASP A 278 6.20 -0.37 17.06
CA ASP A 278 5.81 0.74 17.93
C ASP A 278 6.91 1.81 18.02
N ALA A 279 8.18 1.39 18.13
CA ALA A 279 9.32 2.29 18.10
C ALA A 279 9.47 3.04 16.76
N LEU A 280 9.24 2.36 15.63
CA LEU A 280 9.27 2.97 14.30
C LEU A 280 8.09 3.95 14.09
N VAL A 281 6.87 3.55 14.45
CA VAL A 281 5.68 4.42 14.40
C VAL A 281 5.89 5.64 15.28
N SER A 282 6.36 5.48 16.52
CA SER A 282 6.65 6.58 17.44
C SER A 282 7.72 7.54 16.88
N HIS A 283 8.77 7.01 16.24
CA HIS A 283 9.80 7.84 15.59
C HIS A 283 9.24 8.63 14.41
N MET A 284 8.41 8.01 13.56
CA MET A 284 7.78 8.68 12.42
C MET A 284 6.76 9.74 12.87
N GLN A 285 5.90 9.41 13.85
CA GLN A 285 4.92 10.35 14.42
C GLN A 285 5.60 11.56 15.05
N GLY A 286 6.63 11.37 15.87
CA GLY A 286 7.34 12.48 16.52
C GLY A 286 7.99 13.47 15.54
N ARG A 287 8.34 13.01 14.32
CA ARG A 287 8.84 13.86 13.24
C ARG A 287 7.71 14.64 12.54
N LEU A 288 6.56 14.01 12.29
CA LEU A 288 5.35 14.70 11.80
C LEU A 288 4.84 15.74 12.81
N ASP A 289 4.90 15.42 14.11
CA ASP A 289 4.56 16.33 15.20
C ASP A 289 5.50 17.53 15.24
N ALA A 290 6.80 17.35 15.01
CA ALA A 290 7.77 18.44 14.93
C ALA A 290 7.50 19.39 13.75
N VAL A 291 7.11 18.86 12.58
CA VAL A 291 6.65 19.69 11.45
C VAL A 291 5.36 20.43 11.81
N THR A 292 4.38 19.73 12.41
CA THR A 292 3.11 20.33 12.85
C THR A 292 3.33 21.48 13.84
N GLN A 293 4.27 21.33 14.77
CA GLN A 293 4.66 22.38 15.73
C GLN A 293 5.35 23.57 15.06
N ALA A 294 6.27 23.34 14.11
CA ALA A 294 6.90 24.43 13.35
C ALA A 294 5.87 25.23 12.53
N LEU A 295 4.88 24.55 11.95
CA LEU A 295 3.81 25.17 11.16
C LEU A 295 2.73 25.86 12.01
N ALA A 296 2.72 25.72 13.35
CA ALA A 296 1.68 26.28 14.22
C ALA A 296 1.60 27.82 14.22
N HIS A 297 2.64 28.51 13.73
CA HIS A 297 2.69 29.97 13.60
C HIS A 297 2.50 30.47 12.17
N VAL A 298 2.27 29.57 11.21
CA VAL A 298 2.02 29.92 9.81
C VAL A 298 0.58 30.43 9.64
N PRO A 299 0.33 31.46 8.82
CA PRO A 299 -1.03 31.91 8.51
C PRO A 299 -1.92 30.78 7.97
N ALA A 300 -3.20 30.77 8.35
CA ALA A 300 -4.13 29.69 8.02
C ALA A 300 -4.41 29.45 6.52
N THR A 301 -3.89 30.31 5.63
CA THR A 301 -3.97 30.16 4.18
C THR A 301 -2.89 29.19 3.68
N ALA A 302 -3.22 27.89 3.66
CA ALA A 302 -2.36 26.85 3.10
C ALA A 302 -2.16 27.04 1.58
N PRO A 303 -0.90 27.08 1.06
CA PRO A 303 -0.64 27.19 -0.36
C PRO A 303 -1.23 26.04 -1.17
N THR A 304 -1.82 26.36 -2.31
CA THR A 304 -2.33 25.39 -3.28
C THR A 304 -1.18 24.71 -4.04
N VAL A 305 -1.16 23.38 -4.01
CA VAL A 305 -0.08 22.54 -4.56
C VAL A 305 -0.62 21.64 -5.65
N PHE A 306 0.09 21.56 -6.78
CA PHE A 306 -0.08 20.50 -7.77
C PHE A 306 1.15 19.59 -7.75
N PHE A 307 0.94 18.27 -7.85
CA PHE A 307 2.00 17.28 -7.96
C PHE A 307 1.92 16.55 -9.30
N GLU A 308 2.91 16.75 -10.16
CA GLU A 308 3.10 15.99 -11.38
C GLU A 308 3.75 14.64 -11.09
N VAL A 309 2.98 13.58 -11.31
CA VAL A 309 3.45 12.20 -11.30
C VAL A 309 4.12 11.85 -12.63
N ARG A 310 3.64 12.39 -13.76
CA ARG A 310 4.26 12.18 -15.08
C ARG A 310 3.83 13.23 -16.10
N TYR A 311 4.75 13.56 -17.01
CA TYR A 311 4.50 14.23 -18.27
C TYR A 311 5.37 13.61 -19.40
N PRO A 312 4.94 13.55 -20.68
CA PRO A 312 3.63 13.93 -21.23
C PRO A 312 2.50 12.99 -20.81
N ASN A 313 1.27 13.34 -21.21
CA ASN A 313 0.02 12.79 -20.65
C ASN A 313 -0.10 13.12 -19.15
N LEU A 314 -0.26 14.42 -18.87
CA LEU A 314 -0.24 15.01 -17.52
C LEU A 314 -1.04 14.17 -16.52
N LEU A 315 -0.30 13.62 -15.56
CA LEU A 315 -0.82 12.76 -14.51
C LEU A 315 -0.53 13.42 -13.17
N GLY A 316 -1.57 13.78 -12.44
CA GLY A 316 -1.49 14.36 -11.11
C GLY A 316 -1.74 13.34 -10.00
N ALA A 317 -1.30 13.66 -8.78
CA ALA A 317 -1.62 12.89 -7.59
C ALA A 317 -2.99 13.31 -7.03
N GLY A 318 -3.95 12.38 -6.99
CA GLY A 318 -5.30 12.63 -6.48
C GLY A 318 -5.42 12.47 -4.96
N ALA A 319 -6.62 12.70 -4.44
CA ALA A 319 -6.92 12.67 -3.00
C ALA A 319 -6.60 11.31 -2.33
N GLU A 320 -6.85 10.20 -3.01
CA GLU A 320 -6.54 8.83 -2.53
C GLU A 320 -5.04 8.46 -2.65
N SER A 321 -4.13 9.43 -2.53
CA SER A 321 -2.69 9.20 -2.64
C SER A 321 -1.94 9.62 -1.39
N ILE A 322 -0.87 8.87 -1.06
CA ILE A 322 0.07 9.26 0.01
C ILE A 322 0.69 10.64 -0.24
N VAL A 323 0.80 11.05 -1.51
CA VAL A 323 1.27 12.40 -1.90
C VAL A 323 0.29 13.48 -1.43
N ASN A 324 -1.02 13.23 -1.48
CA ASN A 324 -2.01 14.14 -0.94
C ASN A 324 -1.82 14.32 0.57
N ASP A 325 -1.59 13.23 1.30
CA ASP A 325 -1.37 13.27 2.75
C ASP A 325 -0.05 13.97 3.10
N ILE A 326 1.01 13.79 2.30
CA ILE A 326 2.26 14.56 2.39
C ILE A 326 2.01 16.06 2.22
N ILE A 327 1.22 16.46 1.22
CA ILE A 327 0.88 17.87 0.98
C ILE A 327 0.13 18.46 2.19
N LEU A 328 -0.85 17.74 2.75
CA LEU A 328 -1.61 18.18 3.91
C LEU A 328 -0.74 18.31 5.16
N HIS A 329 0.07 17.29 5.47
CA HIS A 329 1.00 17.32 6.61
C HIS A 329 2.11 18.38 6.46
N ALA A 330 2.46 18.78 5.24
CA ALA A 330 3.37 19.89 4.96
C ALA A 330 2.71 21.28 5.04
N GLY A 331 1.42 21.37 5.39
CA GLY A 331 0.68 22.63 5.47
C GLY A 331 0.32 23.22 4.11
N GLY A 332 0.22 22.39 3.07
CA GLY A 332 -0.32 22.76 1.76
C GLY A 332 -1.76 22.25 1.56
N THR A 333 -2.36 22.57 0.41
CA THR A 333 -3.64 22.00 -0.03
C THR A 333 -3.49 21.50 -1.46
N ASN A 334 -3.81 20.23 -1.72
CA ASN A 334 -3.77 19.68 -3.08
C ASN A 334 -4.87 20.30 -3.95
N VAL A 335 -4.54 20.77 -5.15
CA VAL A 335 -5.56 21.27 -6.11
C VAL A 335 -6.46 20.14 -6.65
N LEU A 336 -6.01 18.89 -6.57
CA LEU A 336 -6.77 17.70 -6.93
C LEU A 336 -7.46 17.09 -5.69
N THR A 337 -8.48 17.79 -5.18
CA THR A 337 -9.15 17.50 -3.91
C THR A 337 -10.01 16.23 -3.87
N MET A 338 -10.26 15.59 -5.02
CA MET A 338 -11.10 14.41 -5.16
C MET A 338 -10.51 13.43 -6.18
N GLY A 339 -10.88 12.15 -6.07
CA GLY A 339 -10.56 11.13 -7.08
C GLY A 339 -9.40 10.19 -6.71
N PRO A 340 -9.14 9.20 -7.59
CA PRO A 340 -8.23 8.10 -7.31
C PRO A 340 -6.78 8.55 -7.18
N LYS A 341 -5.92 7.68 -6.65
CA LYS A 341 -4.48 7.92 -6.42
C LYS A 341 -3.77 8.65 -7.58
N LEU A 342 -4.13 8.34 -8.83
CA LEU A 342 -3.56 8.91 -10.04
C LEU A 342 -4.68 9.46 -10.94
N ILE A 343 -4.63 10.76 -11.24
CA ILE A 343 -5.64 11.46 -12.04
C ILE A 343 -5.01 11.94 -13.34
N ARG A 344 -5.61 11.60 -14.48
CA ARG A 344 -5.22 12.16 -15.78
C ARG A 344 -6.00 13.44 -16.02
N LEU A 345 -5.29 14.50 -16.37
CA LEU A 345 -5.87 15.80 -16.70
C LEU A 345 -5.30 16.30 -18.03
N ASN A 346 -5.96 17.27 -18.65
CA ASN A 346 -5.39 18.03 -19.76
C ASN A 346 -4.65 19.27 -19.22
N GLU A 347 -3.98 20.00 -20.10
CA GLU A 347 -3.17 21.16 -19.71
C GLU A 347 -4.04 22.38 -19.35
N GLU A 348 -5.17 22.54 -20.01
CA GLU A 348 -6.16 23.61 -19.75
C GLU A 348 -6.77 23.51 -18.34
N GLU A 349 -7.02 22.29 -17.85
CA GLU A 349 -7.48 21.99 -16.49
C GLU A 349 -6.48 22.50 -15.46
N LEU A 350 -5.18 22.20 -15.65
CA LEU A 350 -4.11 22.68 -14.77
C LEU A 350 -3.97 24.20 -14.82
N VAL A 351 -4.08 24.81 -16.01
CA VAL A 351 -4.08 26.28 -16.17
C VAL A 351 -5.27 26.92 -15.45
N ARG A 352 -6.44 26.26 -15.41
CA ARG A 352 -7.60 26.73 -14.64
C ARG A 352 -7.43 26.56 -13.13
N LEU A 353 -6.85 25.45 -12.68
CA LEU A 353 -6.54 25.18 -11.26
C LEU A 353 -5.45 26.12 -10.72
N ASN A 354 -4.50 26.53 -11.56
CA ASN A 354 -3.51 27.57 -11.33
C ASN A 354 -2.82 27.53 -9.95
N PRO A 355 -2.11 26.44 -9.61
CA PRO A 355 -1.52 26.22 -8.29
C PRO A 355 -0.46 27.27 -7.91
N GLU A 356 -0.29 27.49 -6.60
CA GLU A 356 0.77 28.34 -6.02
C GLU A 356 2.13 27.66 -5.92
N ALA A 357 2.14 26.33 -5.82
CA ALA A 357 3.34 25.50 -5.81
C ALA A 357 3.20 24.32 -6.78
N TYR A 358 4.28 24.00 -7.49
CA TYR A 358 4.33 22.89 -8.44
C TYR A 358 5.42 21.89 -8.04
N LEU A 359 5.04 20.64 -7.83
CA LEU A 359 5.96 19.54 -7.56
C LEU A 359 6.15 18.71 -8.82
N VAL A 360 7.40 18.49 -9.24
CA VAL A 360 7.78 17.66 -10.39
C VAL A 360 8.48 16.42 -9.85
N GLN A 361 7.86 15.25 -9.87
CA GLN A 361 8.60 14.05 -9.46
C GLN A 361 9.60 13.61 -10.54
N VAL A 362 10.73 13.06 -10.11
CA VAL A 362 11.73 12.37 -10.93
C VAL A 362 11.83 10.93 -10.44
N GLY A 363 11.80 9.97 -11.37
CA GLY A 363 11.91 8.54 -11.04
C GLY A 363 11.46 7.63 -12.19
N PRO A 364 11.30 6.31 -11.94
CA PRO A 364 10.87 5.34 -12.96
C PRO A 364 9.56 5.70 -13.70
N MET A 365 8.63 6.42 -13.07
CA MET A 365 7.41 6.91 -13.70
C MET A 365 7.59 8.23 -14.45
N ASN A 366 8.64 9.01 -14.16
CA ASN A 366 8.95 10.29 -14.79
C ASN A 366 10.49 10.45 -14.92
N PRO A 367 11.14 9.74 -15.86
CA PRO A 367 12.60 9.57 -15.84
C PRO A 367 13.38 10.79 -16.33
N SER A 368 12.74 11.70 -17.07
CA SER A 368 13.36 12.91 -17.63
C SER A 368 12.30 14.00 -17.83
N PRO A 369 11.73 14.57 -16.74
CA PRO A 369 10.70 15.58 -16.85
C PRO A 369 11.25 16.87 -17.45
N VAL A 370 10.57 17.38 -18.47
CA VAL A 370 10.80 18.75 -18.99
C VAL A 370 10.34 19.74 -17.92
N PRO A 371 11.15 20.69 -17.42
CA PRO A 371 10.71 21.65 -16.41
C PRO A 371 9.46 22.44 -16.84
N PRO A 372 8.48 22.69 -15.97
CA PRO A 372 7.25 23.44 -16.30
C PRO A 372 7.49 24.78 -17.00
N ALA A 373 8.53 25.53 -16.62
CA ALA A 373 8.90 26.81 -17.25
C ALA A 373 9.29 26.68 -18.75
N GLN A 374 9.71 25.49 -19.19
CA GLN A 374 10.06 25.22 -20.59
C GLN A 374 8.84 24.82 -21.44
N ARG A 375 7.67 24.57 -20.83
CA ARG A 375 6.44 24.19 -21.53
C ARG A 375 5.58 25.43 -21.75
N ASP A 376 5.32 25.80 -23.01
CA ASP A 376 4.72 27.09 -23.34
C ASP A 376 3.36 27.33 -22.64
N HIS A 377 2.51 26.31 -22.56
CA HIS A 377 1.20 26.37 -21.89
C HIS A 377 1.30 26.60 -20.36
N PHE A 378 2.44 26.32 -19.72
CA PHE A 378 2.61 26.40 -18.27
C PHE A 378 3.35 27.66 -17.80
N ARG A 379 3.90 28.46 -18.71
CA ARG A 379 4.63 29.70 -18.36
C ARG A 379 3.77 30.74 -17.64
N THR A 380 2.45 30.65 -17.74
CA THR A 380 1.47 31.54 -17.10
C THR A 380 1.02 31.08 -15.71
N LEU A 381 1.38 29.87 -15.26
CA LEU A 381 0.99 29.36 -13.95
C LEU A 381 1.62 30.20 -12.82
N ARG A 382 0.87 30.44 -11.74
CA ARG A 382 1.36 31.16 -10.56
C ARG A 382 2.63 30.52 -9.98
N ALA A 383 2.63 29.20 -9.80
CA ALA A 383 3.80 28.46 -9.35
C ALA A 383 5.04 28.66 -10.24
N VAL A 384 4.87 28.76 -11.56
CA VAL A 384 5.98 28.92 -12.51
C VAL A 384 6.51 30.36 -12.52
N THR A 385 5.60 31.33 -12.59
CA THR A 385 5.95 32.77 -12.59
C THR A 385 6.55 33.24 -11.26
N ALA A 386 6.13 32.66 -10.14
CA ALA A 386 6.70 32.92 -8.82
C ALA A 386 7.95 32.08 -8.49
N GLY A 387 8.44 31.23 -9.41
CA GLY A 387 9.58 30.34 -9.17
C GLY A 387 9.33 29.24 -8.12
N ARG A 388 8.08 29.01 -7.72
CA ARG A 388 7.66 27.99 -6.74
C ARG A 388 7.46 26.63 -7.43
N VAL A 389 8.53 26.15 -8.07
CA VAL A 389 8.63 24.81 -8.64
C VAL A 389 9.71 24.02 -7.89
N LEU A 390 9.36 22.86 -7.35
CA LEU A 390 10.30 21.95 -6.68
C LEU A 390 10.32 20.60 -7.39
N THR A 391 11.53 20.10 -7.65
CA THR A 391 11.76 18.76 -8.21
C THR A 391 12.01 17.78 -7.08
N VAL A 392 11.30 16.64 -7.05
CA VAL A 392 11.27 15.70 -5.92
C VAL A 392 11.52 14.24 -6.33
N ASP A 393 12.02 13.40 -5.42
CA ASP A 393 12.24 11.96 -5.67
C ASP A 393 10.93 11.17 -5.57
N GLU A 394 10.56 10.45 -6.64
CA GLU A 394 9.42 9.52 -6.68
C GLU A 394 9.46 8.49 -5.55
N GLN A 395 10.64 8.00 -5.16
CA GLN A 395 10.79 7.02 -4.09
C GLN A 395 10.54 7.58 -2.69
N VAL A 396 10.60 8.90 -2.53
CA VAL A 396 10.39 9.59 -1.25
C VAL A 396 8.95 10.09 -1.15
N TYR A 397 8.39 10.64 -2.24
CA TYR A 397 7.04 11.21 -2.26
C TYR A 397 5.94 10.22 -2.66
N SER A 398 6.14 9.43 -3.71
CA SER A 398 5.08 8.58 -4.29
C SER A 398 5.05 7.15 -3.72
N ARG A 399 5.98 6.84 -2.82
CA ARG A 399 6.14 5.54 -2.16
C ARG A 399 5.72 5.61 -0.69
N PRO A 400 4.65 4.91 -0.25
CA PRO A 400 4.38 4.74 1.17
C PRO A 400 5.50 3.91 1.83
N GLY A 401 6.16 4.48 2.83
CA GLY A 401 7.26 3.87 3.58
C GLY A 401 7.87 4.84 4.59
N PRO A 402 8.92 4.45 5.34
CA PRO A 402 9.53 5.29 6.37
C PRO A 402 10.06 6.63 5.82
N ARG A 403 10.52 6.65 4.57
CA ARG A 403 11.01 7.86 3.89
C ARG A 403 9.93 8.90 3.58
N THR A 404 8.64 8.54 3.57
CA THR A 404 7.54 9.48 3.31
C THR A 404 7.50 10.66 4.30
N VAL A 405 8.04 10.49 5.52
CA VAL A 405 8.18 11.59 6.50
C VAL A 405 9.22 12.63 6.07
N LEU A 406 10.28 12.23 5.36
CA LEU A 406 11.26 13.17 4.77
C LEU A 406 10.58 14.07 3.72
N ALA A 407 9.64 13.52 2.95
CA ALA A 407 8.88 14.27 1.95
C ALA A 407 8.06 15.41 2.59
N VAL A 408 7.48 15.16 3.77
CA VAL A 408 6.75 16.18 4.55
C VAL A 408 7.71 17.26 5.05
N GLU A 409 8.85 16.87 5.61
CA GLU A 409 9.86 17.80 6.13
C GLU A 409 10.50 18.67 5.03
N GLU A 410 10.74 18.10 3.84
CA GLU A 410 11.24 18.82 2.67
C GLU A 410 10.18 19.78 2.13
N LEU A 411 8.96 19.28 1.90
CA LEU A 411 7.86 20.08 1.36
C LEU A 411 7.46 21.21 2.31
N ALA A 412 7.41 20.98 3.63
CA ALA A 412 7.03 22.00 4.60
C ALA A 412 8.01 23.19 4.57
N ARG A 413 9.33 22.93 4.46
CA ARG A 413 10.33 24.00 4.31
C ARG A 413 10.20 24.76 2.99
N PHE A 414 9.84 24.07 1.91
CA PHE A 414 9.62 24.70 0.60
C PHE A 414 8.32 25.53 0.55
N LEU A 415 7.25 25.07 1.19
CA LEU A 415 5.99 25.80 1.27
C LEU A 415 6.07 26.98 2.24
N HIS A 416 6.79 26.82 3.36
CA HIS A 416 6.80 27.72 4.52
C HIS A 416 8.23 27.96 5.04
N PRO A 417 9.12 28.60 4.26
CA PRO A 417 10.54 28.74 4.63
C PRO A 417 10.75 29.38 6.01
N HIS A 418 9.98 30.43 6.32
CA HIS A 418 10.10 31.14 7.59
C HIS A 418 9.60 30.39 8.83
N ALA A 419 8.88 29.27 8.67
CA ALA A 419 8.41 28.47 9.80
C ALA A 419 9.57 27.76 10.55
N PHE A 420 10.72 27.58 9.89
CA PHE A 420 11.84 26.79 10.40
C PHE A 420 13.05 27.64 10.82
N ASP A 421 13.03 28.96 10.59
CA ASP A 421 14.13 29.88 10.92
C ASP A 421 14.41 29.93 12.44
N ASN A 422 13.35 29.88 13.26
CA ASN A 422 13.44 30.00 14.72
C ASN A 422 14.15 28.82 15.41
N THR A 423 14.13 27.62 14.84
CA THR A 423 14.86 26.46 15.38
C THR A 423 16.37 26.69 15.33
N THR A 424 16.85 27.37 14.28
CA THR A 424 18.27 27.71 14.11
C THR A 424 18.70 28.83 15.07
N ALA A 425 17.82 29.79 15.34
CA ALA A 425 18.09 30.88 16.28
C ALA A 425 18.23 30.38 17.73
N SER A 426 17.28 29.57 18.22
CA SER A 426 17.33 29.01 19.57
C SER A 426 18.55 28.09 19.79
N ALA A 427 18.95 27.34 18.78
CA ALA A 427 20.15 26.49 18.85
C ALA A 427 21.46 27.30 18.94
N ARG A 428 21.52 28.49 18.32
CA ARG A 428 22.69 29.39 18.44
C ARG A 428 22.78 30.04 19.82
N ILE A 429 21.64 30.50 20.37
CA ILE A 429 21.60 31.12 21.71
C ILE A 429 22.04 30.10 22.78
N ALA A 430 21.53 28.87 22.73
CA ALA A 430 21.93 27.79 23.64
C ALA A 430 23.42 27.39 23.53
N GLY A 431 24.09 27.72 22.42
CA GLY A 431 25.53 27.52 22.24
C GLY A 431 26.41 28.70 22.69
N GLN A 432 25.84 29.88 22.95
CA GLN A 432 26.57 31.07 23.38
C GLN A 432 26.49 31.37 24.88
N GLU A 433 25.58 30.72 25.62
CA GLU A 433 25.49 30.82 27.09
C GLU A 433 26.36 29.76 27.82
N GLY A 434 27.26 29.09 27.11
CA GLY A 434 28.05 27.94 27.60
C GLY A 434 29.56 28.05 27.47
N GLU A 435 30.10 29.26 27.24
CA GLU A 435 31.53 29.55 27.04
C GLU A 435 32.07 30.52 28.13
#